data_AF-S9QK31-F1
#
_entry.id   AF-S9QK31-F1
#
_cell.length_a   1.000
_cell.length_b   1.000
_cell.length_c   1.000
_cell.angle_alpha   90.00
_cell.angle_beta   90.00
_cell.angle_gamma   90.00
#
_symmetry.space_group_name_H-M   'P 1'
#
loop_
_entity.id
_entity.type
_entity.pdbx_description
1 polymer ?
#
loop_
_entity_poly.entity_id
_entity_poly.type
_entity_poly.pdbx_seq_one_letter_code
_entity_poly.pdbx_strand_id
1 'polypeptide(L)'
;MKRVLALLVFLAGAATAQEARLPPVKEFVQARNFHGMDYRVASRYDAEAVPALREILADEDMAPFWAGAVWVLGVIATPETTATLIGFLEDRFEGYVDPNQQQALLLVPQALGFAANDPESRAFAYLREGVDPDVIARRGLGWTVRGWEPGTRELLLAKLHVNGLGLAANEAGREVLLGVRESVPEKTPAVWRKIAPNVSEALETSRRIEELGYLRALTPGEVRYPPPDKRSPG
;
A
#
# COMPACT_ATOMS: atom_id res chain seq x y z
N MET A 1 44.56 54.92 25.19
CA MET A 1 43.29 54.28 24.82
C MET A 1 43.51 53.42 23.58
N LYS A 2 43.65 52.09 23.73
CA LYS A 2 43.83 51.14 22.62
C LYS A 2 42.52 50.38 22.41
N ARG A 3 41.88 50.56 21.25
CA ARG A 3 40.72 49.77 20.82
C ARG A 3 41.22 48.53 20.08
N VAL A 4 40.99 47.35 20.64
CA VAL A 4 41.24 46.05 19.99
C VAL A 4 39.98 45.69 19.21
N LEU A 5 40.09 45.64 17.89
CA LEU A 5 39.03 45.23 16.98
C LEU A 5 39.08 43.70 16.87
N ALA A 6 38.10 43.01 17.46
CA ALA A 6 37.97 41.56 17.35
C ALA A 6 37.30 41.21 16.00
N LEU A 7 38.06 40.58 15.11
CA LEU A 7 37.57 40.06 13.84
C LEU A 7 36.85 38.73 14.11
N LEU A 8 35.52 38.76 14.13
CA LEU A 8 34.67 37.56 14.20
C LEU A 8 34.58 36.95 12.79
N VAL A 9 35.40 35.92 12.54
CA VAL A 9 35.29 35.07 11.36
C VAL A 9 34.12 34.11 11.58
N PHE A 10 32.98 34.36 10.95
CA PHE A 10 31.92 33.37 10.80
C PHE A 10 32.38 32.31 9.79
N LEU A 11 32.85 31.16 10.28
CA LEU A 11 32.92 29.93 9.50
C LEU A 11 31.48 29.49 9.23
N ALA A 12 30.92 29.95 8.11
CA ALA A 12 29.73 29.36 7.52
C ALA A 12 30.11 27.94 7.08
N GLY A 13 29.96 26.98 8.00
CA GLY A 13 30.05 25.57 7.68
C GLY A 13 28.95 25.27 6.67
N ALA A 14 29.35 25.09 5.41
CA ALA A 14 28.52 24.46 4.41
C ALA A 14 28.29 23.01 4.87
N ALA A 15 27.29 22.82 5.72
CA ALA A 15 26.61 21.54 5.84
C ALA A 15 25.89 21.35 4.51
N THR A 16 26.64 20.91 3.49
CA THR A 16 26.04 20.24 2.36
C THR A 16 25.32 19.06 2.97
N ALA A 17 24.00 19.17 3.09
CA ALA A 17 23.13 18.03 3.32
C ALA A 17 23.49 17.05 2.21
N GLN A 18 24.37 16.09 2.52
CA GLN A 18 24.71 15.01 1.63
C GLN A 18 23.41 14.26 1.48
N GLU A 19 22.68 14.62 0.42
CA GLU A 19 21.42 14.02 0.03
C GLU A 19 21.68 12.53 0.05
N ALA A 20 21.12 11.86 1.07
CA ALA A 20 21.48 10.48 1.35
C ALA A 20 21.17 9.70 0.08
N ARG A 21 22.23 9.18 -0.56
CA ARG A 21 22.12 8.41 -1.79
C ARG A 21 21.10 7.32 -1.54
N LEU A 22 20.11 7.25 -2.43
CA LEU A 22 19.08 6.23 -2.33
C LEU A 22 19.77 4.86 -2.45
N PRO A 23 19.52 3.91 -1.53
CA PRO A 23 20.08 2.57 -1.68
C PRO A 23 19.55 1.93 -2.97
N PRO A 24 20.27 0.95 -3.54
CA PRO A 24 19.72 0.14 -4.62
C PRO A 24 18.37 -0.47 -4.21
N VAL A 25 17.38 -0.45 -5.11
CA VAL A 25 16.01 -0.89 -4.79
C VAL A 25 15.96 -2.32 -4.25
N LYS A 26 16.84 -3.20 -4.73
CA LYS A 26 16.98 -4.58 -4.24
C LYS A 26 17.38 -4.62 -2.77
N GLU A 27 18.37 -3.82 -2.35
CA GLU A 27 18.80 -3.73 -0.96
C GLU A 27 17.67 -3.17 -0.07
N PHE A 28 16.94 -2.18 -0.56
CA PHE A 28 15.82 -1.59 0.17
C PHE A 28 14.67 -2.58 0.40
N VAL A 29 14.30 -3.34 -0.63
CA VAL A 29 13.25 -4.38 -0.54
C VAL A 29 13.69 -5.55 0.34
N GLN A 30 14.99 -5.88 0.35
CA GLN A 30 15.55 -6.93 1.21
C GLN A 30 15.79 -6.49 2.66
N ALA A 31 15.73 -5.20 2.95
CA ALA A 31 15.94 -4.69 4.30
C ALA A 31 14.85 -5.19 5.26
N ARG A 32 15.26 -5.52 6.50
CA ARG A 32 14.31 -5.92 7.56
C ARG A 32 13.50 -4.72 8.02
N ASN A 33 12.28 -4.61 7.51
CA ASN A 33 11.35 -3.53 7.79
C ASN A 33 10.27 -3.98 8.79
N PHE A 34 10.61 -4.10 10.07
CA PHE A 34 9.69 -4.59 11.12
C PHE A 34 8.42 -3.74 11.30
N HIS A 35 8.48 -2.46 10.93
CA HIS A 35 7.37 -1.51 11.04
C HIS A 35 6.72 -1.20 9.68
N GLY A 36 6.97 -2.03 8.66
CA GLY A 36 6.61 -1.73 7.28
C GLY A 36 7.68 -0.89 6.57
N MET A 37 7.53 -0.74 5.26
CA MET A 37 8.50 -0.03 4.43
C MET A 37 8.35 1.49 4.61
N ASP A 38 9.47 2.21 4.73
CA ASP A 38 9.44 3.67 4.82
C ASP A 38 8.95 4.27 3.50
N TYR A 39 7.70 4.77 3.50
CA TYR A 39 7.07 5.40 2.35
C TYR A 39 7.93 6.55 1.79
N ARG A 40 8.60 7.34 2.64
CA ARG A 40 9.46 8.45 2.22
C ARG A 40 10.65 8.00 1.39
N VAL A 41 11.17 6.80 1.67
CA VAL A 41 12.26 6.21 0.89
C VAL A 41 11.70 5.57 -0.37
N ALA A 42 10.59 4.83 -0.25
CA ALA A 42 9.93 4.19 -1.39
C ALA A 42 9.49 5.20 -2.47
N SER A 43 8.96 6.36 -2.07
CA SER A 43 8.49 7.41 -2.98
C SER A 43 9.60 8.17 -3.71
N ARG A 44 10.88 7.83 -3.46
CA ARG A 44 12.03 8.39 -4.17
C ARG A 44 12.49 7.48 -5.32
N TYR A 45 12.00 6.24 -5.40
CA TYR A 45 12.21 5.40 -6.58
C TYR A 45 11.27 5.82 -7.70
N ASP A 46 11.73 5.65 -8.93
CA ASP A 46 10.99 5.98 -10.15
C ASP A 46 10.94 4.77 -11.11
N ALA A 47 10.59 5.03 -12.37
CA ALA A 47 10.49 4.01 -13.40
C ALA A 47 11.81 3.23 -13.64
N GLU A 48 12.98 3.79 -13.33
CA GLU A 48 14.26 3.11 -13.51
C GLU A 48 14.43 1.91 -12.57
N ALA A 49 13.71 1.89 -11.45
CA ALA A 49 13.71 0.78 -10.50
C ALA A 49 12.82 -0.41 -10.93
N VAL A 50 11.90 -0.20 -11.88
CA VAL A 50 10.89 -1.20 -12.28
C VAL A 50 11.51 -2.50 -12.83
N PRO A 51 12.54 -2.47 -13.70
CA PRO A 51 13.18 -3.71 -14.17
C PRO A 51 13.72 -4.58 -13.03
N ALA A 52 14.42 -3.98 -12.06
CA ALA A 52 14.96 -4.70 -10.91
C ALA A 52 13.86 -5.26 -9.99
N LEU A 53 12.74 -4.53 -9.81
CA LEU A 53 11.59 -5.02 -9.05
C LEU A 53 10.90 -6.20 -9.74
N ARG A 54 10.82 -6.18 -11.09
CA ARG A 54 10.30 -7.30 -11.88
C ARG A 54 11.21 -8.52 -11.82
N GLU A 55 12.52 -8.33 -11.83
CA GLU A 55 13.49 -9.41 -11.59
C GLU A 55 13.28 -10.06 -10.23
N ILE A 56 13.04 -9.26 -9.18
CA ILE A 56 12.71 -9.78 -7.84
C ILE A 56 11.45 -10.65 -7.88
N LEU A 57 10.37 -10.19 -8.54
CA LEU A 57 9.11 -10.97 -8.66
C LEU A 57 9.21 -12.22 -9.54
N ALA A 58 10.21 -12.28 -10.43
CA ALA A 58 10.47 -13.43 -11.28
C ALA A 58 11.31 -14.52 -10.59
N ASP A 59 12.13 -14.13 -9.62
CA ASP A 59 13.04 -15.01 -8.89
C ASP A 59 12.32 -15.68 -7.69
N GLU A 60 12.18 -17.01 -7.74
CA GLU A 60 11.52 -17.79 -6.68
C GLU A 60 12.31 -17.82 -5.37
N ASP A 61 13.64 -17.72 -5.43
CA ASP A 61 14.49 -17.61 -4.23
C ASP A 61 14.27 -16.26 -3.51
N MET A 62 13.65 -15.30 -4.19
CA MET A 62 13.32 -13.99 -3.68
C MET A 62 11.86 -13.88 -3.19
N ALA A 63 11.10 -14.99 -3.14
CA ALA A 63 9.73 -15.01 -2.64
C ALA A 63 9.52 -14.32 -1.28
N PRO A 64 10.42 -14.45 -0.27
CA PRO A 64 10.29 -13.72 1.00
C PRO A 64 10.26 -12.18 0.87
N PHE A 65 10.70 -11.65 -0.28
CA PHE A 65 10.81 -10.22 -0.55
C PHE A 65 9.77 -9.70 -1.55
N TRP A 66 8.94 -10.57 -2.13
CA TRP A 66 7.95 -10.17 -3.14
C TRP A 66 6.94 -9.15 -2.63
N ALA A 67 6.49 -9.25 -1.37
CA ALA A 67 5.61 -8.25 -0.79
C ALA A 67 6.26 -6.85 -0.78
N GLY A 68 7.56 -6.76 -0.48
CA GLY A 68 8.28 -5.49 -0.55
C GLY A 68 8.37 -4.95 -1.98
N ALA A 69 8.62 -5.83 -2.95
CA ALA A 69 8.65 -5.44 -4.36
C ALA A 69 7.27 -4.95 -4.86
N VAL A 70 6.20 -5.67 -4.52
CA VAL A 70 4.80 -5.28 -4.81
C VAL A 70 4.48 -3.90 -4.25
N TRP A 71 4.88 -3.62 -3.01
CA TRP A 71 4.66 -2.32 -2.39
C TRP A 71 5.36 -1.19 -3.14
N VAL A 72 6.65 -1.35 -3.45
CA VAL A 72 7.43 -0.31 -4.16
C VAL A 72 6.92 -0.09 -5.57
N LEU A 73 6.52 -1.16 -6.30
CA LEU A 73 5.86 -1.05 -7.60
C LEU A 73 4.57 -0.23 -7.51
N GLY A 74 3.78 -0.44 -6.45
CA GLY A 74 2.60 0.37 -6.15
C GLY A 74 2.94 1.83 -5.99
N VAL A 75 3.91 2.16 -5.14
CA VAL A 75 4.35 3.54 -4.88
C VAL A 75 4.89 4.24 -6.13
N ILE A 76 5.60 3.52 -7.02
CA ILE A 76 6.08 4.06 -8.30
C ILE A 76 4.90 4.40 -9.25
N ALA A 77 3.80 3.65 -9.17
CA ALA A 77 2.51 4.01 -9.75
C ALA A 77 2.49 4.33 -11.27
N THR A 78 3.30 3.63 -12.09
CA THR A 78 3.24 3.79 -13.55
C THR A 78 2.23 2.83 -14.20
N PRO A 79 1.83 3.05 -15.47
CA PRO A 79 1.03 2.07 -16.21
C PRO A 79 1.70 0.69 -16.30
N GLU A 80 3.04 0.65 -16.40
CA GLU A 80 3.79 -0.60 -16.42
C GLU A 80 3.75 -1.32 -15.06
N THR A 81 3.91 -0.61 -13.93
CA THR A 81 3.79 -1.24 -12.61
C THR A 81 2.37 -1.73 -12.37
N THR A 82 1.35 -0.98 -12.80
CA THR A 82 -0.06 -1.40 -12.74
C THR A 82 -0.28 -2.71 -13.49
N ALA A 83 0.20 -2.81 -14.73
CA ALA A 83 0.10 -4.04 -15.52
C ALA A 83 0.85 -5.22 -14.86
N THR A 84 2.04 -4.95 -14.32
CA THR A 84 2.85 -5.95 -13.61
C THR A 84 2.12 -6.48 -12.38
N LEU A 85 1.55 -5.58 -11.56
CA LEU A 85 0.83 -5.94 -10.33
C LEU A 85 -0.44 -6.76 -10.62
N ILE A 86 -1.23 -6.36 -11.61
CA ILE A 86 -2.44 -7.10 -12.00
C ILE A 86 -2.05 -8.49 -12.53
N GLY A 87 -1.10 -8.59 -13.46
CA GLY A 87 -0.64 -9.88 -13.98
C GLY A 87 -0.02 -10.78 -12.91
N PHE A 88 0.67 -10.20 -11.92
CA PHE A 88 1.16 -10.95 -10.77
C PHE A 88 0.05 -11.58 -9.92
N LEU A 89 -1.07 -10.87 -9.74
CA LEU A 89 -2.22 -11.37 -8.98
C LEU A 89 -3.06 -12.38 -9.75
N GLU A 90 -3.25 -12.16 -11.05
CA GLU A 90 -4.17 -12.94 -11.89
C GLU A 90 -3.51 -14.16 -12.54
N ASP A 91 -2.29 -14.02 -13.06
CA ASP A 91 -1.72 -14.98 -14.02
C ASP A 91 -0.49 -15.75 -13.49
N ARG A 92 0.14 -15.29 -12.41
CA ARG A 92 1.47 -15.81 -11.99
C ARG A 92 1.42 -17.20 -11.34
N PHE A 93 0.31 -17.57 -10.71
CA PHE A 93 0.24 -18.75 -9.84
C PHE A 93 -0.98 -19.62 -10.12
N GLU A 94 -0.76 -20.92 -10.01
CA GLU A 94 -1.77 -21.97 -10.11
C GLU A 94 -1.65 -22.90 -8.90
N GLY A 95 -2.78 -23.39 -8.39
CA GLY A 95 -2.80 -24.32 -7.26
C GLY A 95 -2.45 -23.68 -5.92
N TYR A 96 -1.80 -24.43 -5.03
CA TYR A 96 -1.52 -23.94 -3.68
C TYR A 96 -0.35 -22.97 -3.66
N VAL A 97 -0.57 -21.79 -3.07
CA VAL A 97 0.48 -20.82 -2.78
C VAL A 97 0.97 -20.93 -1.34
N ASP A 98 2.26 -20.68 -1.14
CA ASP A 98 2.88 -20.63 0.19
C ASP A 98 2.61 -19.29 0.91
N PRO A 99 2.97 -19.15 2.21
CA PRO A 99 2.71 -17.93 2.97
C PRO A 99 3.33 -16.64 2.40
N ASN A 100 4.53 -16.70 1.82
CA ASN A 100 5.19 -15.52 1.23
C ASN A 100 4.47 -15.09 -0.04
N GLN A 101 4.12 -16.07 -0.87
CA GLN A 101 3.35 -15.86 -2.10
C GLN A 101 1.98 -15.26 -1.78
N GLN A 102 1.26 -15.85 -0.82
CA GLN A 102 -0.01 -15.34 -0.32
C GLN A 102 0.11 -13.89 0.17
N GLN A 103 1.14 -13.58 0.97
CA GLN A 103 1.34 -12.22 1.48
C GLN A 103 1.52 -11.21 0.34
N ALA A 104 2.34 -11.54 -0.66
CA ALA A 104 2.57 -10.67 -1.82
C ALA A 104 1.28 -10.47 -2.64
N LEU A 105 0.53 -11.54 -2.91
CA LEU A 105 -0.73 -11.50 -3.66
C LEU A 105 -1.79 -10.63 -2.97
N LEU A 106 -1.94 -10.78 -1.64
CA LEU A 106 -2.90 -9.99 -0.88
C LEU A 106 -2.50 -8.51 -0.73
N LEU A 107 -1.24 -8.18 -0.98
CA LEU A 107 -0.80 -6.78 -0.98
C LEU A 107 -1.11 -6.05 -2.28
N VAL A 108 -1.31 -6.77 -3.39
CA VAL A 108 -1.53 -6.18 -4.72
C VAL A 108 -2.67 -5.15 -4.75
N PRO A 109 -3.89 -5.42 -4.23
CA PRO A 109 -4.96 -4.43 -4.27
C PRO A 109 -4.63 -3.14 -3.51
N GLN A 110 -3.89 -3.24 -2.40
CA GLN A 110 -3.45 -2.06 -1.66
C GLN A 110 -2.38 -1.28 -2.45
N ALA A 111 -1.41 -1.98 -3.05
CA ALA A 111 -0.37 -1.38 -3.88
C ALA A 111 -0.96 -0.65 -5.10
N LEU A 112 -1.99 -1.22 -5.73
CA LEU A 112 -2.73 -0.57 -6.82
C LEU A 112 -3.41 0.74 -6.36
N GLY A 113 -3.72 0.89 -5.07
CA GLY A 113 -4.29 2.11 -4.52
C GLY A 113 -3.45 3.35 -4.80
N PHE A 114 -2.12 3.26 -4.72
CA PHE A 114 -1.21 4.37 -5.04
C PHE A 114 -1.30 4.80 -6.52
N ALA A 115 -1.51 3.84 -7.43
CA ALA A 115 -1.68 4.10 -8.86
C ALA A 115 -3.10 4.53 -9.24
N ALA A 116 -4.06 4.37 -8.34
CA ALA A 116 -5.48 4.64 -8.56
C ALA A 116 -5.89 6.09 -8.24
N ASN A 117 -4.95 6.99 -7.98
CA ASN A 117 -5.26 8.42 -7.73
C ASN A 117 -5.90 9.11 -8.95
N ASP A 118 -5.59 8.64 -10.16
CA ASP A 118 -6.33 9.03 -11.37
C ASP A 118 -7.55 8.11 -11.56
N PRO A 119 -8.80 8.63 -11.55
CA PRO A 119 -10.01 7.83 -11.72
C PRO A 119 -10.12 7.17 -13.11
N GLU A 120 -9.41 7.67 -14.12
CA GLU A 120 -9.37 7.07 -15.46
C GLU A 120 -8.29 5.99 -15.58
N SER A 121 -7.49 5.79 -14.53
CA SER A 121 -6.44 4.77 -14.54
C SER A 121 -7.01 3.36 -14.56
N ARG A 122 -6.26 2.45 -15.19
CA ARG A 122 -6.54 1.01 -15.13
C ARG A 122 -6.56 0.48 -13.69
N ALA A 123 -5.71 1.03 -12.81
CA ALA A 123 -5.66 0.65 -11.40
C ALA A 123 -6.98 0.99 -10.69
N PHE A 124 -7.51 2.20 -10.90
CA PHE A 124 -8.80 2.60 -10.33
C PHE A 124 -9.95 1.72 -10.83
N ALA A 125 -10.04 1.50 -12.14
CA ALA A 125 -11.06 0.62 -12.73
C ALA A 125 -11.01 -0.80 -12.13
N TYR A 126 -9.81 -1.36 -12.01
CA TYR A 126 -9.58 -2.68 -11.43
C TYR A 126 -10.03 -2.77 -9.96
N LEU A 127 -9.70 -1.73 -9.16
CA LEU A 127 -10.08 -1.64 -7.75
C LEU A 127 -11.58 -1.49 -7.57
N ARG A 128 -12.21 -0.58 -8.32
CA ARG A 128 -13.65 -0.33 -8.31
C ARG A 128 -14.44 -1.60 -8.61
N GLU A 129 -14.03 -2.37 -9.60
CA GLU A 129 -14.71 -3.61 -9.97
C GLU A 129 -14.53 -4.71 -8.92
N GLY A 130 -13.33 -4.82 -8.35
CA GLY A 130 -13.03 -5.88 -7.40
C GLY A 130 -13.55 -5.63 -5.97
N VAL A 131 -14.34 -4.58 -5.71
CA VAL A 131 -15.07 -4.48 -4.42
C VAL A 131 -16.20 -5.51 -4.31
N ASP A 132 -16.60 -6.12 -5.44
CA ASP A 132 -17.60 -7.18 -5.53
C ASP A 132 -16.91 -8.56 -5.56
N PRO A 133 -17.12 -9.42 -4.53
CA PRO A 133 -16.58 -10.78 -4.51
C PRO A 133 -16.97 -11.63 -5.73
N ASP A 134 -18.15 -11.41 -6.32
CA ASP A 134 -18.60 -12.19 -7.47
C ASP A 134 -17.83 -11.80 -8.75
N VAL A 135 -17.41 -10.53 -8.86
CA VAL A 135 -16.49 -10.10 -9.93
C VAL A 135 -15.14 -10.80 -9.77
N ILE A 136 -14.61 -10.86 -8.54
CA ILE A 136 -13.34 -11.55 -8.28
C ILE A 136 -13.45 -13.05 -8.59
N ALA A 137 -14.57 -13.68 -8.23
CA ALA A 137 -14.81 -15.09 -8.55
C ALA A 137 -14.77 -15.34 -10.07
N ARG A 138 -15.37 -14.44 -10.86
CA ARG A 138 -15.39 -14.54 -12.34
C ARG A 138 -14.01 -14.32 -12.99
N ARG A 139 -13.05 -13.70 -12.31
CA ARG A 139 -11.66 -13.58 -12.80
C ARG A 139 -10.96 -14.93 -12.84
N GLY A 140 -11.45 -15.94 -12.13
CA GLY A 140 -10.95 -17.31 -12.25
C GLY A 140 -9.51 -17.49 -11.76
N LEU A 141 -9.10 -16.76 -10.71
CA LEU A 141 -7.74 -16.81 -10.18
C LEU A 141 -7.30 -18.27 -9.93
N GLY A 142 -6.13 -18.66 -10.46
CA GLY A 142 -5.63 -20.04 -10.42
C GLY A 142 -5.12 -20.51 -9.05
N TRP A 143 -4.81 -19.57 -8.15
CA TRP A 143 -4.16 -19.87 -6.88
C TRP A 143 -5.11 -19.99 -5.68
N THR A 144 -4.75 -20.81 -4.70
CA THR A 144 -5.51 -21.01 -3.45
C THR A 144 -4.57 -21.19 -2.26
N VAL A 145 -5.12 -21.05 -1.05
CA VAL A 145 -4.38 -21.24 0.21
C VAL A 145 -4.94 -22.45 0.93
N ARG A 146 -4.05 -23.27 1.50
CA ARG A 146 -4.45 -24.46 2.25
C ARG A 146 -5.34 -24.08 3.44
N GLY A 147 -6.50 -24.71 3.53
CA GLY A 147 -7.44 -24.54 4.64
C GLY A 147 -8.39 -23.36 4.49
N TRP A 148 -8.36 -22.62 3.37
CA TRP A 148 -9.40 -21.64 3.07
C TRP A 148 -10.70 -22.32 2.64
N GLU A 149 -11.81 -21.84 3.19
CA GLU A 149 -13.15 -22.22 2.73
C GLU A 149 -13.44 -21.58 1.36
N PRO A 150 -14.31 -22.18 0.53
CA PRO A 150 -14.78 -21.57 -0.71
C PRO A 150 -15.29 -20.13 -0.49
N GLY A 151 -14.89 -19.19 -1.35
CA GLY A 151 -15.26 -17.78 -1.26
C GLY A 151 -14.40 -16.94 -0.30
N THR A 152 -13.53 -17.55 0.51
CA THR A 152 -12.65 -16.81 1.44
C THR A 152 -11.71 -15.87 0.70
N ARG A 153 -11.12 -16.35 -0.41
CA ARG A 153 -10.21 -15.58 -1.25
C ARG A 153 -10.89 -14.34 -1.82
N GLU A 154 -12.05 -14.53 -2.44
CA GLU A 154 -12.84 -13.50 -3.10
C GLU A 154 -13.26 -12.42 -2.10
N LEU A 155 -13.76 -12.84 -0.93
CA LEU A 155 -14.13 -11.92 0.12
C LEU A 155 -12.93 -11.13 0.66
N LEU A 156 -11.80 -11.79 0.88
CA LEU A 156 -10.59 -11.13 1.39
C LEU A 156 -10.05 -10.13 0.37
N LEU A 157 -9.99 -10.51 -0.90
CA LEU A 157 -9.60 -9.61 -1.98
C LEU A 157 -10.56 -8.43 -2.11
N ALA A 158 -11.88 -8.63 -1.97
CA ALA A 158 -12.84 -7.53 -2.01
C ALA A 158 -12.59 -6.49 -0.91
N LYS A 159 -12.30 -6.95 0.33
CA LYS A 159 -11.89 -6.07 1.42
C LYS A 159 -10.61 -5.29 1.09
N LEU A 160 -9.65 -5.94 0.46
CA LEU A 160 -8.38 -5.32 0.09
C LEU A 160 -8.54 -4.33 -1.07
N HIS A 161 -9.47 -4.56 -1.99
CA HIS A 161 -9.84 -3.59 -3.03
C HIS A 161 -10.51 -2.35 -2.42
N VAL A 162 -11.40 -2.54 -1.43
CA VAL A 162 -11.97 -1.44 -0.63
C VAL A 162 -10.86 -0.62 0.05
N ASN A 163 -9.89 -1.27 0.70
CA ASN A 163 -8.75 -0.57 1.28
C ASN A 163 -7.91 0.16 0.22
N GLY A 164 -7.68 -0.45 -0.95
CA GLY A 164 -7.00 0.17 -2.08
C GLY A 164 -7.68 1.45 -2.58
N LEU A 165 -9.02 1.46 -2.66
CA LEU A 165 -9.80 2.68 -2.97
C LEU A 165 -9.64 3.76 -1.90
N GLY A 166 -9.49 3.37 -0.63
CA GLY A 166 -9.13 4.29 0.45
C GLY A 166 -7.77 4.94 0.22
N LEU A 167 -6.79 4.16 -0.23
CA LEU A 167 -5.45 4.64 -0.56
C LEU A 167 -5.42 5.53 -1.80
N ALA A 168 -6.31 5.32 -2.79
CA ALA A 168 -6.39 6.15 -4.01
C ALA A 168 -6.56 7.65 -3.72
N ALA A 169 -7.17 8.01 -2.58
CA ALA A 169 -7.25 9.38 -2.07
C ALA A 169 -7.77 10.41 -3.10
N ASN A 170 -8.78 10.02 -3.88
CA ASN A 170 -9.50 10.90 -4.80
C ASN A 170 -11.01 10.87 -4.52
N GLU A 171 -11.73 11.83 -5.08
CA GLU A 171 -13.18 11.97 -4.89
C GLU A 171 -13.95 10.76 -5.42
N ALA A 172 -13.63 10.31 -6.64
CA ALA A 172 -14.27 9.15 -7.26
C ALA A 172 -14.17 7.88 -6.41
N GLY A 173 -13.01 7.64 -5.77
CA GLY A 173 -12.79 6.50 -4.88
C GLY A 173 -13.68 6.58 -3.64
N ARG A 174 -13.84 7.77 -3.05
CA ARG A 174 -14.79 7.97 -1.95
C ARG A 174 -16.23 7.74 -2.40
N GLU A 175 -16.64 8.22 -3.57
CA GLU A 175 -17.97 7.98 -4.11
C GLU A 175 -18.25 6.48 -4.25
N VAL A 176 -17.30 5.71 -4.76
CA VAL A 176 -17.41 4.24 -4.83
C VAL A 176 -17.60 3.64 -3.43
N LEU A 177 -16.78 4.05 -2.44
CA LEU A 177 -16.88 3.57 -1.06
C LEU A 177 -18.22 3.93 -0.40
N LEU A 178 -18.75 5.14 -0.65
CA LEU A 178 -20.07 5.57 -0.18
C LEU A 178 -21.18 4.73 -0.84
N GLY A 179 -21.09 4.48 -2.15
CA GLY A 179 -22.02 3.61 -2.87
C GLY A 179 -21.99 2.17 -2.36
N VAL A 180 -20.81 1.63 -2.02
CA VAL A 180 -20.68 0.31 -1.37
C VAL A 180 -21.37 0.31 -0.01
N ARG A 181 -21.17 1.37 0.80
CA ARG A 181 -21.79 1.52 2.12
C ARG A 181 -23.32 1.54 2.06
N GLU A 182 -23.87 2.14 1.03
CA GLU A 182 -25.31 2.30 0.86
C GLU A 182 -25.97 1.08 0.21
N SER A 183 -25.33 0.47 -0.79
CA SER A 183 -25.98 -0.56 -1.63
C SER A 183 -25.75 -2.01 -1.19
N VAL A 184 -24.63 -2.33 -0.55
CA VAL A 184 -24.32 -3.73 -0.14
C VAL A 184 -25.15 -4.22 1.05
N PRO A 185 -25.52 -3.40 2.07
CA PRO A 185 -26.37 -3.85 3.17
C PRO A 185 -27.68 -4.48 2.71
N GLU A 186 -28.27 -3.95 1.62
CA GLU A 186 -29.56 -4.40 1.09
C GLU A 186 -29.41 -5.66 0.23
N LYS A 187 -28.36 -5.73 -0.59
CA LYS A 187 -28.16 -6.84 -1.55
C LYS A 187 -27.64 -8.11 -0.89
N THR A 188 -26.66 -7.98 0.01
CA THR A 188 -25.95 -9.12 0.60
C THR A 188 -25.58 -8.84 2.07
N PRO A 189 -26.55 -8.84 3.00
CA PRO A 189 -26.32 -8.46 4.41
C PRO A 189 -25.19 -9.26 5.12
N ALA A 190 -24.99 -10.53 4.74
CA ALA A 190 -23.92 -11.36 5.29
C ALA A 190 -22.52 -10.93 4.81
N VAL A 191 -22.38 -10.55 3.54
CA VAL A 191 -21.14 -10.02 2.96
C VAL A 191 -20.87 -8.63 3.53
N TRP A 192 -21.89 -7.78 3.60
CA TRP A 192 -21.81 -6.45 4.18
C TRP A 192 -21.19 -6.47 5.59
N ARG A 193 -21.70 -7.31 6.50
CA ARG A 193 -21.16 -7.41 7.87
C ARG A 193 -19.66 -7.70 7.92
N LYS A 194 -19.12 -8.36 6.89
CA LYS A 194 -17.69 -8.69 6.80
C LYS A 194 -16.86 -7.56 6.17
N ILE A 195 -17.44 -6.75 5.28
CA ILE A 195 -16.74 -5.69 4.52
C ILE A 195 -16.92 -4.30 5.17
N ALA A 196 -18.00 -4.06 5.91
CA ALA A 196 -18.33 -2.76 6.50
C ALA A 196 -17.19 -2.09 7.29
N PRO A 197 -16.41 -2.83 8.13
CA PRO A 197 -15.27 -2.23 8.82
C PRO A 197 -14.22 -1.65 7.87
N ASN A 198 -13.92 -2.37 6.78
CA ASN A 198 -12.97 -1.95 5.75
C ASN A 198 -13.45 -0.69 5.01
N VAL A 199 -14.77 -0.55 4.77
CA VAL A 199 -15.32 0.65 4.10
C VAL A 199 -15.18 1.87 5.00
N SER A 200 -15.48 1.75 6.28
CA SER A 200 -15.31 2.84 7.25
C SER A 200 -13.84 3.25 7.37
N GLU A 201 -12.93 2.28 7.49
CA GLU A 201 -11.49 2.52 7.54
C GLU A 201 -10.98 3.17 6.25
N ALA A 202 -11.36 2.65 5.07
CA ALA A 202 -10.97 3.21 3.79
C ALA A 202 -11.43 4.66 3.59
N LEU A 203 -12.65 5.01 4.02
CA LEU A 203 -13.15 6.39 4.01
C LEU A 203 -12.39 7.32 4.97
N GLU A 204 -11.92 6.80 6.10
CA GLU A 204 -11.05 7.55 7.01
C GLU A 204 -9.64 7.72 6.43
N THR A 205 -9.04 6.65 5.91
CA THR A 205 -7.73 6.68 5.24
C THR A 205 -7.73 7.67 4.08
N SER A 206 -8.75 7.64 3.22
CA SER A 206 -8.88 8.56 2.08
C SER A 206 -8.90 10.02 2.52
N ARG A 207 -9.73 10.36 3.52
CA ARG A 207 -9.79 11.72 4.11
C ARG A 207 -8.44 12.14 4.69
N ARG A 208 -7.78 11.27 5.44
CA ARG A 208 -6.47 11.56 6.05
C ARG A 208 -5.39 11.81 5.00
N ILE A 209 -5.37 11.06 3.90
CA ILE A 209 -4.42 11.26 2.80
C ILE A 209 -4.71 12.57 2.06
N GLU A 210 -5.98 12.89 1.80
CA GLU A 210 -6.36 14.16 1.18
C GLU A 210 -5.97 15.38 2.05
N GLU A 211 -6.18 15.30 3.36
CA GLU A 211 -5.88 16.39 4.30
C GLU A 211 -4.37 16.57 4.54
N LEU A 212 -3.61 15.47 4.64
CA LEU A 212 -2.22 15.50 5.13
C LEU A 212 -1.17 15.17 4.05
N GLY A 213 -1.60 14.63 2.91
CA GLY A 213 -0.75 13.96 1.92
C GLY A 213 -0.26 12.58 2.40
N TYR A 214 0.11 11.70 1.45
CA TYR A 214 0.54 10.33 1.73
C TYR A 214 1.64 10.23 2.79
N LEU A 215 2.67 11.08 2.72
CA LEU A 215 3.79 11.00 3.65
C LEU A 215 3.34 11.11 5.12
N ARG A 216 2.53 12.12 5.45
CA ARG A 216 2.02 12.30 6.82
C ARG A 216 0.89 11.32 7.15
N ALA A 217 0.10 10.93 6.16
CA ALA A 217 -1.01 10.00 6.34
C ALA A 217 -0.57 8.54 6.51
N LEU A 218 0.59 8.14 5.98
CA LEU A 218 1.09 6.76 6.04
C LEU A 218 2.30 6.60 6.97
N THR A 219 2.98 7.68 7.32
CA THR A 219 3.91 7.63 8.45
C THR A 219 3.07 7.39 9.70
N PRO A 220 3.36 6.35 10.49
CA PRO A 220 2.79 6.25 11.82
C PRO A 220 3.14 7.55 12.53
N GLY A 221 2.13 8.41 12.79
CA GLY A 221 2.33 9.50 13.73
C GLY A 221 2.91 8.90 15.00
N GLU A 222 3.68 9.67 15.78
CA GLU A 222 3.93 9.29 17.16
C GLU A 222 2.59 8.86 17.72
N VAL A 223 2.40 7.55 17.92
CA VAL A 223 1.18 7.03 18.49
C VAL A 223 1.18 7.70 19.84
N ARG A 224 0.37 8.76 19.98
CA ARG A 224 0.08 9.36 21.27
C ARG A 224 -0.73 8.29 21.95
N TYR A 225 -0.03 7.32 22.53
CA TYR A 225 -0.63 6.41 23.47
C TYR A 225 -1.35 7.33 24.45
N PRO A 226 -2.67 7.19 24.61
CA PRO A 226 -3.34 7.90 25.67
C PRO A 226 -2.53 7.60 26.94
N PRO A 227 -2.18 8.63 27.74
CA PRO A 227 -1.39 8.42 28.94
C PRO A 227 -2.03 7.29 29.74
N PRO A 228 -1.24 6.34 30.28
CA PRO A 228 -1.77 5.18 30.96
C PRO A 228 -2.81 5.61 31.99
N ASP A 229 -4.00 5.00 31.94
CA ASP A 229 -5.07 5.34 32.87
C ASP A 229 -4.57 5.11 34.30
N LYS A 230 -4.51 6.19 35.09
CA LYS A 230 -4.01 6.17 36.48
C LYS A 230 -4.90 5.36 37.42
N ARG A 231 -5.95 4.70 36.92
CA ARG A 231 -6.97 3.98 37.69
C ARG A 231 -6.92 2.46 37.57
N SER A 232 -5.76 1.87 37.28
CA SER A 232 -5.57 0.43 37.54
C SER A 232 -4.90 0.23 38.90
N PRO A 233 -5.66 0.05 40.00
CA PRO A 233 -5.09 -0.52 41.21
C PRO A 233 -4.71 -1.98 40.92
N GLY A 234 -3.46 -2.33 41.25
CA GLY A 234 -2.99 -3.71 41.30
C GLY A 234 -3.55 -4.48 42.49
#